data_AF-U1QW88-F1
#
_entry.id   AF-U1QW88-F1
#
_cell.length_a   1.000
_cell.length_b   1.000
_cell.length_c   1.000
_cell.angle_alpha   90.00
_cell.angle_beta   90.00
_cell.angle_gamma   90.00
#
_symmetry.space_group_name_H-M   'P 1'
#
loop_
_entity.id
_entity.type
_entity.pdbx_description
1 polymer ?
#
loop_
_entity_poly.entity_id
_entity_poly.type
_entity_poly.pdbx_seq_one_letter_code
_entity_poly.pdbx_strand_id
1 'polypeptide(L)'
;MQTLRVKLTVPETDPPPGARATFEQAADRHEDQAVFQVNRTAYVDREGWGFRISYRSDGAFVQTTSLRELEATMAAVAPHTFEQRVATGDE
;
A
#
# COMPACT_ATOMS: atom_id res chain seq x y z
N MET A 1 18.26 -0.45 9.62
CA MET A 1 16.89 0.11 9.65
C MET A 1 15.99 -0.83 8.89
N GLN A 2 14.88 -1.28 9.47
CA GLN A 2 13.91 -2.13 8.77
C GLN A 2 12.79 -1.21 8.27
N THR A 3 12.63 -1.11 6.96
CA THR A 3 11.71 -0.18 6.30
C THR A 3 10.42 -0.91 5.94
N LEU A 4 9.27 -0.25 6.16
CA LEU A 4 7.96 -0.72 5.72
C LEU A 4 7.97 -0.90 4.20
N ARG A 5 7.40 -2.00 3.69
CA ARG A 5 7.29 -2.24 2.25
C ARG A 5 5.83 -2.28 1.84
N VAL A 6 5.47 -1.47 0.86
CA VAL A 6 4.14 -1.44 0.27
C VAL A 6 4.25 -1.87 -1.18
N LYS A 7 3.61 -2.99 -1.51
CA LYS A 7 3.65 -3.57 -2.83
C LYS A 7 2.26 -3.55 -3.45
N LEU A 8 2.06 -2.73 -4.48
CA LEU A 8 0.83 -2.73 -5.26
C LEU A 8 0.91 -3.86 -6.30
N THR A 9 -0.03 -4.79 -6.21
CA THR A 9 -0.28 -5.79 -7.25
C THR A 9 -1.44 -5.30 -8.10
N VAL A 10 -1.21 -5.17 -9.39
CA VAL A 10 -2.25 -4.89 -10.38
C VAL A 10 -2.20 -5.94 -11.49
N PRO A 11 -3.36 -6.44 -11.95
CA PRO A 11 -3.41 -7.28 -13.14
C PRO A 11 -2.94 -6.47 -14.35
N GLU A 12 -2.30 -7.15 -15.30
CA GLU A 12 -1.86 -6.54 -16.56
C GLU A 12 -3.07 -6.18 -17.46
N THR A 13 -4.13 -6.96 -17.35
CA THR A 13 -5.40 -6.75 -18.04
C THR A 13 -6.40 -6.17 -17.04
N ASP A 14 -6.87 -4.94 -17.28
CA ASP A 14 -7.84 -4.21 -16.45
C ASP A 14 -7.35 -3.82 -15.03
N PRO A 15 -6.41 -2.85 -14.92
CA PRO A 15 -6.03 -2.33 -13.61
C PRO A 15 -7.21 -1.55 -12.99
N PRO A 16 -7.49 -1.75 -11.68
CA PRO A 16 -8.56 -1.03 -11.00
C PRO A 16 -8.35 0.50 -11.10
N PRO A 17 -9.38 1.27 -11.50
CA PRO A 17 -9.29 2.72 -11.51
C PRO A 17 -9.08 3.23 -10.08
N GLY A 18 -8.12 4.13 -9.89
CA GLY A 18 -7.83 4.76 -8.59
C GLY A 18 -6.79 4.04 -7.72
N ALA A 19 -6.59 2.71 -7.81
CA ALA A 19 -5.59 2.04 -6.96
C ALA A 19 -4.17 2.54 -7.23
N ARG A 20 -3.85 2.78 -8.51
CA ARG A 20 -2.56 3.34 -8.90
C ARG A 20 -2.38 4.77 -8.42
N ALA A 21 -3.41 5.61 -8.55
CA ALA A 21 -3.38 6.99 -8.06
C ALA A 21 -3.20 7.04 -6.54
N THR A 22 -3.86 6.15 -5.80
CA THR A 22 -3.71 6.02 -4.35
C THR A 22 -2.33 5.54 -3.96
N PHE A 23 -1.75 4.60 -4.72
CA PHE A 23 -0.37 4.17 -4.53
C PHE A 23 0.62 5.31 -4.78
N GLU A 24 0.45 6.08 -5.85
CA GLU A 24 1.32 7.22 -6.18
C GLU A 24 1.23 8.30 -5.10
N GLN A 25 0.03 8.61 -4.60
CA GLN A 25 -0.16 9.54 -3.49
C GLN A 25 0.46 9.05 -2.17
N ALA A 26 0.34 7.75 -1.88
CA ALA A 26 0.96 7.16 -0.69
C ALA A 26 2.49 7.17 -0.82
N ALA A 27 3.02 6.88 -2.01
CA ALA A 27 4.45 6.89 -2.29
C ALA A 27 5.03 8.30 -2.14
N ASP A 28 4.40 9.30 -2.73
CA ASP A 28 4.80 10.71 -2.62
C ASP A 28 4.77 11.19 -1.16
N ARG A 29 3.72 10.85 -0.40
CA ARG A 29 3.60 11.27 1.00
C ARG A 29 4.53 10.55 1.96
N HIS A 30 4.99 9.34 1.65
CA HIS A 30 5.67 8.46 2.61
C HIS A 30 6.94 7.82 2.07
N GLU A 31 7.55 8.38 1.02
CA GLU A 31 8.81 7.88 0.45
C GLU A 31 9.93 7.82 1.49
N ASP A 32 9.89 8.67 2.51
CA ASP A 32 10.86 8.69 3.62
C ASP A 32 10.63 7.59 4.67
N GLN A 33 9.41 7.04 4.75
CA GLN A 33 9.01 6.04 5.76
C GLN A 33 8.87 4.62 5.20
N ALA A 34 8.56 4.49 3.91
CA ALA A 34 8.22 3.22 3.29
C ALA A 34 8.79 3.07 1.87
N VAL A 35 9.09 1.84 1.49
CA VAL A 35 9.49 1.48 0.12
C VAL A 35 8.26 1.03 -0.65
N PHE A 36 7.96 1.74 -1.73
CA PHE A 36 6.83 1.49 -2.60
C PHE A 36 7.27 0.72 -3.85
N GLN A 37 6.62 -0.40 -4.15
CA GLN A 37 6.89 -1.22 -5.33
C GLN A 37 5.61 -1.57 -6.08
N VAL A 38 5.59 -1.36 -7.39
CA VAL A 38 4.50 -1.86 -8.24
C VAL A 38 4.95 -3.16 -8.88
N ASN A 39 4.18 -4.22 -8.68
CA ASN A 39 4.40 -5.50 -9.32
C ASN A 39 3.36 -5.70 -10.41
N ARG A 40 3.83 -5.66 -11.67
CA ARG A 40 3.05 -6.07 -12.83
C ARG A 40 3.51 -7.48 -13.15
N THR A 41 2.79 -8.49 -12.68
CA THR A 41 3.07 -9.88 -13.05
C THR A 41 1.78 -10.54 -13.49
N ALA A 42 1.88 -11.40 -14.49
CA ALA A 42 0.83 -12.33 -14.88
C ALA A 42 0.71 -13.53 -13.90
N TYR A 43 1.50 -13.55 -12.83
CA TYR A 43 1.72 -14.67 -11.90
C TYR A 43 1.51 -14.21 -10.46
N VAL A 44 0.34 -13.64 -10.15
CA VAL A 44 -0.08 -13.51 -8.76
C VAL A 44 -1.17 -14.54 -8.52
N ASP A 45 -0.84 -15.50 -7.66
CA ASP A 45 -1.64 -16.62 -7.18
C ASP A 45 -2.94 -16.21 -6.46
N ARG A 46 -3.24 -14.90 -6.40
CA ARG A 46 -4.53 -14.35 -6.02
C ARG A 46 -5.12 -13.69 -7.25
N GLU A 47 -6.32 -14.11 -7.64
CA GLU A 47 -7.13 -13.64 -8.78
C GLU A 47 -7.50 -12.13 -8.72
N GLY A 48 -6.81 -11.29 -7.95
CA GLY A 48 -7.20 -9.89 -7.72
C GLY A 48 -6.04 -8.92 -7.53
N TRP A 49 -6.36 -7.64 -7.77
CA TRP A 49 -5.51 -6.49 -7.46
C TRP A 49 -5.47 -6.22 -5.94
N GLY A 50 -4.44 -5.54 -5.45
CA GLY A 50 -4.40 -5.09 -4.06
C GLY A 50 -3.03 -4.66 -3.56
N PHE A 51 -3.00 -4.13 -2.34
CA PHE A 51 -1.80 -3.67 -1.67
C PHE A 51 -1.34 -4.74 -0.68
N ARG A 52 -0.10 -5.20 -0.85
CA ARG A 52 0.59 -6.05 0.12
C ARG A 52 1.53 -5.17 0.94
N ILE A 53 1.20 -4.98 2.21
CA ILE A 53 2.01 -4.27 3.18
C ILE A 53 2.84 -5.33 3.92
N SER A 54 4.13 -5.09 4.12
CA SER A 54 5.00 -6.01 4.86
C SER A 54 6.02 -5.26 5.69
N TYR A 55 6.15 -5.65 6.95
CA TYR A 55 7.12 -5.11 7.90
C TYR A 55 7.63 -6.23 8.81
N ARG A 56 8.93 -6.51 8.77
CA ARG A 56 9.55 -7.64 9.50
C ARG A 56 8.84 -8.97 9.17
N SER A 57 8.33 -9.67 10.18
CA SER A 57 7.56 -10.91 10.05
C SER A 57 6.06 -10.66 9.89
N ASP A 58 5.62 -9.40 9.95
CA ASP A 58 4.22 -9.02 9.83
C ASP A 58 3.90 -8.56 8.40
N GLY A 59 2.64 -8.73 8.02
CA GLY A 59 2.19 -8.32 6.70
C GLY A 59 0.69 -8.45 6.55
N ALA A 60 0.13 -7.51 5.81
CA ALA A 60 -1.29 -7.44 5.52
C ALA A 60 -1.52 -7.31 4.02
N PHE A 61 -2.70 -7.75 3.59
CA PHE A 61 -3.18 -7.53 2.23
C PHE A 61 -4.50 -6.79 2.30
N VAL A 62 -4.60 -5.67 1.60
CA VAL A 62 -5.81 -4.84 1.54
C VAL A 62 -6.13 -4.48 0.09
N GLN A 63 -7.41 -4.57 -0.28
CA GLN A 63 -7.91 -4.15 -1.57
C GLN A 63 -8.72 -2.87 -1.35
N THR A 64 -8.06 -1.73 -1.45
CA THR A 64 -8.69 -0.43 -1.24
C THR A 64 -8.18 0.58 -2.25
N THR A 65 -9.04 1.49 -2.69
CA THR A 65 -8.62 2.68 -3.44
C THR A 65 -8.53 3.90 -2.53
N SER A 66 -8.76 3.74 -1.23
CA SER A 66 -8.75 4.83 -0.25
C SER A 66 -7.36 4.96 0.38
N LEU A 67 -6.74 6.13 0.22
CA LEU A 67 -5.44 6.43 0.83
C LEU A 67 -5.48 6.23 2.37
N ARG A 68 -6.59 6.64 2.99
CA ARG A 68 -6.84 6.46 4.43
C ARG A 68 -6.79 5.01 4.87
N GLU A 69 -7.46 4.11 4.15
CA GLU A 69 -7.47 2.68 4.51
C GLU A 69 -6.11 2.03 4.29
N LEU A 70 -5.40 2.46 3.24
CA LEU A 70 -4.03 2.02 3.00
C LEU A 70 -3.12 2.46 4.15
N GLU A 71 -3.17 3.72 4.58
CA GLU A 71 -2.37 4.22 5.71
C GLU A 71 -2.75 3.58 7.03
N ALA A 72 -4.04 3.33 7.28
CA ALA A 72 -4.46 2.60 8.47
C ALA A 72 -3.88 1.18 8.51
N THR A 73 -3.85 0.51 7.34
CA THR A 73 -3.23 -0.82 7.22
C THR A 73 -1.71 -0.75 7.41
N MET A 74 -1.06 0.28 6.87
CA MET A 74 0.38 0.52 7.06
C MET A 74 0.72 0.77 8.53
N ALA A 75 -0.08 1.58 9.22
CA ALA A 75 0.07 1.86 10.65
C ALA A 75 -0.19 0.60 11.51
N ALA A 76 -1.16 -0.24 11.13
CA ALA A 76 -1.40 -1.50 11.83
C ALA A 76 -0.24 -2.49 11.70
N VAL A 77 0.41 -2.55 10.52
CA VAL A 77 1.55 -3.45 10.26
C VAL A 77 2.86 -2.92 10.85
N ALA A 78 3.03 -1.60 10.93
CA ALA A 78 4.23 -0.96 11.47
C ALA A 78 3.93 0.18 12.47
N PRO A 79 3.25 -0.10 13.60
CA PRO A 79 2.72 0.93 14.51
C PRO A 79 3.80 1.79 15.18
N HIS A 80 5.05 1.32 15.21
CA HIS A 80 6.17 2.02 15.82
C HIS A 80 7.14 2.63 14.80
N THR A 81 6.86 2.51 13.50
CA THR A 81 7.76 2.98 12.43
C THR A 81 7.03 3.78 11.37
N PHE A 82 5.70 3.66 11.29
CA PHE A 82 4.88 4.39 10.34
C PHE A 82 4.01 5.43 11.05
N GLU A 83 4.16 6.68 10.64
CA GLU A 83 3.34 7.81 11.08
C GLU A 83 2.30 8.13 10.00
N GLN A 84 1.02 8.06 10.36
CA GLN A 84 -0.08 8.43 9.46
C GLN A 84 -0.05 9.94 9.18
N ARG A 85 -0.06 10.33 7.91
CA ARG A 85 -0.04 11.74 7.47
C ARG A 85 -1.39 12.22 6.96
N VAL A 86 -2.29 11.30 6.60
CA VAL A 86 -3.69 11.65 6.34
C VAL A 86 -4.45 11.79 7.67
N ALA A 87 -4.77 13.04 8.00
CA ALA A 87 -5.59 13.39 9.14
C ALA A 87 -7.04 12.93 8.93
N THR A 88 -7.70 12.55 10.03
CA THR A 88 -9.14 12.31 10.13
C THR A 88 -9.90 13.61 9.82
N GLY A 89 -10.02 14.02 8.56
CA GLY A 89 -10.72 15.29 8.27
C GLY A 89 -10.73 15.83 6.86
N ASP A 90 -10.44 15.05 5.82
CA ASP A 90 -10.67 15.51 4.43
C ASP A 90 -11.57 14.47 3.73
N GLU A 91 -12.87 14.79 3.69
CA GLU A 91 -13.93 14.11 2.92
C GLU A 91 -14.25 14.93 1.67
#